data_AF-A0A442HM34-F1
#
_entry.id   AF-A0A442HM34-F1
#
_cell.length_a   1.000
_cell.length_b   1.000
_cell.length_c   1.000
_cell.angle_alpha   90.00
_cell.angle_beta   90.00
_cell.angle_gamma   90.00
#
_symmetry.space_group_name_H-M   'P 1'
#
loop_
_entity.id
_entity.type
_entity.pdbx_description
1 polymer ?
#
loop_
_entity_poly.entity_id
_entity_poly.type
_entity_poly.pdbx_seq_one_letter_code
_entity_poly.pdbx_strand_id
1 'polypeptide(L)'
;MPRNADLNPVASGLLALASAGNFSSVEESAAPRFDCQSCGACCSYSSEWPRFSTEDDAQLDLIPQKYVAADESGMRCDGVRCSALAGEVGKSTACGIYEVRPDVCRACMPGGDDCLMARKAHGLPTL
;
A
#
# COMPACT_ATOMS: atom_id res chain seq x y z
N MET A 1 76.02 -17.97 26.02
CA MET A 1 75.61 -19.08 25.13
C MET A 1 75.79 -20.37 25.93
N PRO A 2 74.85 -21.36 25.92
CA PRO A 2 73.97 -21.71 24.79
C PRO A 2 72.47 -21.95 25.10
N ARG A 3 71.70 -21.95 24.00
CA ARG A 3 70.55 -22.80 23.62
C ARG A 3 69.18 -22.66 24.32
N ASN A 4 68.39 -21.77 23.74
CA ASN A 4 67.06 -21.96 23.13
C ASN A 4 66.28 -23.24 23.52
N ALA A 5 65.08 -23.04 24.04
CA ALA A 5 63.93 -23.87 23.72
C ALA A 5 62.72 -22.93 23.54
N ASP A 6 62.30 -22.85 22.28
CA ASP A 6 61.02 -22.37 21.78
C ASP A 6 59.86 -22.90 22.64
N LEU A 7 58.86 -22.09 22.94
CA LEU A 7 57.44 -22.49 22.94
C LEU A 7 56.55 -21.23 23.10
N ASN A 8 56.03 -20.81 21.95
CA ASN A 8 54.85 -19.95 21.79
C ASN A 8 53.60 -20.61 22.41
N PRO A 9 52.60 -19.83 22.89
CA PRO A 9 51.35 -19.83 22.14
C PRO A 9 50.63 -18.47 22.07
N VAL A 10 50.39 -18.07 20.83
CA VAL A 10 49.20 -17.47 20.20
C VAL A 10 48.02 -17.00 21.09
N ALA A 11 47.79 -15.70 20.95
CA ALA A 11 46.57 -15.05 20.46
C ALA A 11 45.23 -15.23 21.21
N SER A 12 44.73 -14.11 21.73
CA SER A 12 43.32 -13.65 21.70
C SER A 12 43.34 -12.19 22.16
N GLY A 13 42.83 -11.18 21.49
CA GLY A 13 41.88 -11.07 20.39
C GLY A 13 41.25 -9.69 20.57
N LEU A 14 41.82 -8.66 19.95
CA LEU A 14 41.32 -7.28 20.03
C LEU A 14 41.44 -6.64 18.64
N LEU A 15 40.51 -6.97 17.75
CA LEU A 15 40.23 -6.12 16.59
C LEU A 15 39.08 -5.17 16.97
N ALA A 16 39.47 -3.98 17.43
CA ALA A 16 38.60 -2.82 17.35
C ALA A 16 38.71 -2.28 15.91
N LEU A 17 37.70 -2.53 15.09
CA LEU A 17 37.52 -1.86 13.81
C LEU A 17 36.36 -0.88 13.97
N ALA A 18 36.72 0.38 14.14
CA ALA A 18 35.85 1.50 13.85
C ALA A 18 35.65 1.58 12.33
N SER A 19 34.41 1.53 11.88
CA SER A 19 34.01 2.03 10.56
C SER A 19 32.94 3.07 10.77
N ALA A 20 33.35 4.33 10.73
CA ALA A 20 32.46 5.47 10.59
C ALA A 20 31.66 5.34 9.29
N GLY A 21 30.39 5.73 9.37
CA GLY A 21 29.39 5.46 8.37
C GLY A 21 29.70 6.03 6.98
N ASN A 22 29.32 5.25 5.98
CA ASN A 22 28.90 5.78 4.69
C ASN A 22 27.44 5.39 4.47
N PHE A 23 26.55 6.00 5.25
CA PHE A 23 25.11 5.86 5.09
C PHE A 23 24.62 7.01 4.21
N SER A 24 24.80 6.90 2.90
CA SER A 24 24.00 7.62 1.91
C SER A 24 24.37 7.21 0.50
N SER A 25 23.37 7.33 -0.36
CA SER A 25 23.37 7.00 -1.79
C SER A 25 23.16 5.53 -2.09
N VAL A 26 22.10 4.95 -1.51
CA VAL A 26 21.18 4.29 -2.43
C VAL A 26 20.43 5.41 -3.12
N GLU A 27 20.78 5.63 -4.39
CA GLU A 27 19.89 6.29 -5.32
C GLU A 27 18.57 5.53 -5.30
N GLU A 28 17.64 6.05 -4.51
CA GLU A 28 16.23 5.72 -4.56
C GLU A 28 15.79 6.09 -5.98
N SER A 29 15.87 5.13 -6.89
CA SER A 29 15.09 5.15 -8.11
C SER A 29 13.66 5.39 -7.67
N ALA A 30 13.19 6.62 -7.85
CA ALA A 30 11.90 7.08 -7.36
C ALA A 30 10.82 6.31 -8.12
N ALA A 31 10.47 5.14 -7.59
CA ALA A 31 9.27 4.44 -8.02
C ALA A 31 8.10 5.41 -7.82
N PRO A 32 7.20 5.55 -8.79
CA PRO A 32 6.03 6.40 -8.64
C PRO A 32 5.32 6.08 -7.33
N ARG A 33 5.18 7.09 -6.46
CA ARG A 33 4.39 6.94 -5.24
C ARG A 33 2.94 7.16 -5.59
N PHE A 34 2.21 6.06 -5.73
CA PHE A 34 0.76 6.09 -5.88
C PHE A 34 0.12 6.35 -4.52
N ASP A 35 -0.32 7.58 -4.31
CA ASP A 35 -1.07 7.95 -3.11
C ASP A 35 -2.58 7.95 -3.39
N CYS A 36 -3.28 7.01 -2.74
CA CYS A 36 -4.73 6.92 -2.83
C CYS A 36 -5.44 8.12 -2.19
N GLN A 37 -4.83 8.78 -1.19
CA GLN A 37 -5.41 9.94 -0.53
C GLN A 37 -5.36 11.21 -1.37
N SER A 38 -4.59 11.24 -2.45
CA SER A 38 -4.55 12.38 -3.39
C SER A 38 -5.33 12.13 -4.68
N CYS A 39 -5.58 10.87 -5.07
CA CYS A 39 -6.28 10.58 -6.33
C CYS A 39 -7.74 10.13 -6.20
N GLY A 40 -8.06 9.18 -5.33
CA GLY A 40 -9.41 8.59 -5.24
C GLY A 40 -9.96 7.95 -6.53
N ALA A 41 -9.12 7.70 -7.54
CA ALA A 41 -9.54 7.32 -8.90
C ALA A 41 -10.35 6.01 -8.93
N CYS A 42 -9.84 4.95 -8.30
CA CYS A 42 -10.50 3.64 -8.31
C CYS A 42 -11.90 3.68 -7.68
N CYS A 43 -12.08 4.51 -6.63
CA CYS A 43 -13.36 4.69 -5.95
C CYS A 43 -14.37 5.54 -6.74
N SER A 44 -14.00 6.07 -7.90
CA SER A 44 -14.87 6.89 -8.76
C SER A 44 -14.90 6.43 -10.22
N TYR A 45 -14.44 5.21 -10.49
CA TYR A 45 -14.27 4.69 -11.84
C TYR A 45 -15.53 4.04 -12.42
N SER A 46 -16.20 3.16 -11.66
CA SER A 46 -17.40 2.44 -12.12
C SER A 46 -18.32 2.09 -10.95
N SER A 47 -19.63 2.07 -11.20
CA SER A 47 -20.63 1.58 -10.24
C SER A 47 -20.58 0.07 -10.04
N GLU A 48 -20.00 -0.65 -11.00
CA GLU A 48 -19.85 -2.11 -10.96
C GLU A 48 -18.62 -2.54 -10.16
N TRP A 49 -17.92 -1.60 -9.52
CA TRP A 49 -16.71 -1.83 -8.76
C TRP A 49 -16.75 -0.98 -7.48
N PRO A 50 -16.49 -1.50 -6.28
CA PRO A 50 -16.17 -2.88 -5.86
C PRO A 50 -17.40 -3.78 -5.63
N ARG A 51 -17.36 -5.04 -6.12
CA ARG A 51 -18.39 -6.08 -5.88
C ARG A 51 -17.95 -7.02 -4.77
N PHE A 52 -18.85 -7.43 -3.90
CA PHE A 52 -18.57 -8.51 -2.96
C PHE A 52 -18.60 -9.82 -3.74
N SER A 53 -17.56 -10.64 -3.57
CA SER A 53 -17.44 -11.88 -4.36
C SER A 53 -16.70 -13.00 -3.63
N THR A 54 -15.82 -12.65 -2.69
CA THR A 54 -14.95 -13.61 -2.02
C THR A 54 -14.98 -13.49 -0.49
N GLU A 55 -15.60 -12.43 0.03
CA GLU A 55 -15.71 -12.14 1.45
C GLU A 55 -16.78 -13.00 2.14
N ASP A 56 -16.51 -13.40 3.39
CA ASP A 56 -17.51 -14.03 4.24
C ASP A 56 -18.50 -13.00 4.81
N ASP A 57 -19.73 -13.42 5.08
CA ASP A 57 -20.81 -12.57 5.59
C ASP A 57 -20.38 -11.82 6.86
N ALA A 58 -19.62 -12.46 7.76
CA ALA A 58 -19.14 -11.81 8.98
C ALA A 58 -18.19 -10.63 8.72
N GLN A 59 -17.43 -10.64 7.62
CA GLN A 59 -16.59 -9.51 7.22
C GLN A 59 -17.43 -8.39 6.61
N LEU A 60 -18.45 -8.74 5.82
CA LEU A 60 -19.34 -7.78 5.18
C LEU A 60 -20.23 -7.07 6.20
N ASP A 61 -20.65 -7.76 7.27
CA ASP A 61 -21.43 -7.21 8.39
C ASP A 61 -20.69 -6.10 9.16
N LEU A 62 -19.36 -6.03 9.06
CA LEU A 62 -18.57 -4.93 9.64
C LEU A 62 -18.74 -3.61 8.87
N ILE A 63 -19.20 -3.68 7.62
CA ILE A 63 -19.40 -2.51 6.77
C ILE A 63 -20.73 -1.85 7.15
N PRO A 64 -20.74 -0.54 7.49
CA PRO A 64 -21.99 0.14 7.79
C PRO A 64 -22.96 0.07 6.60
N GLN A 65 -24.17 -0.44 6.85
CA GLN A 65 -25.20 -0.69 5.82
C GLN A 65 -25.50 0.49 4.90
N LYS A 66 -25.32 1.74 5.36
CA LYS A 66 -25.46 2.94 4.52
C LYS A 66 -24.51 2.99 3.32
N TYR A 67 -23.40 2.23 3.36
CA TYR A 67 -22.39 2.12 2.31
C TYR A 67 -22.51 0.83 1.50
N VAL A 68 -23.45 -0.06 1.82
CA VAL A 68 -23.71 -1.31 1.10
C VAL A 68 -24.83 -1.09 0.09
N ALA A 69 -24.71 -1.67 -1.10
CA ALA A 69 -25.75 -1.60 -2.13
C ALA A 69 -27.04 -2.29 -1.66
N ALA A 70 -28.19 -1.87 -2.17
CA ALA A 70 -29.48 -2.39 -1.71
C ALA A 70 -29.70 -3.89 -2.04
N ASP A 71 -28.97 -4.41 -3.01
CA ASP A 71 -28.96 -5.82 -3.41
C ASP A 71 -27.77 -6.59 -2.78
N GLU A 72 -27.07 -5.98 -1.81
CA GLU A 72 -25.95 -6.53 -1.03
C GLU A 72 -24.78 -7.04 -1.88
N SER A 73 -24.74 -6.70 -3.15
CA SER A 73 -23.80 -7.28 -4.10
C SER A 73 -22.48 -6.49 -4.22
N GLY A 74 -22.32 -5.45 -3.41
CA GLY A 74 -21.11 -4.62 -3.36
C GLY A 74 -21.30 -3.34 -2.57
N MET A 75 -20.33 -2.43 -2.73
CA MET A 75 -20.44 -1.09 -2.17
C MET A 75 -21.53 -0.29 -2.91
N ARG A 76 -22.27 0.53 -2.17
CA ARG A 76 -23.20 1.50 -2.75
C ARG A 76 -22.43 2.61 -3.46
N CYS A 77 -22.86 2.93 -4.67
CA CYS A 77 -22.36 4.04 -5.47
C CYS A 77 -23.47 5.07 -5.78
N ASP A 78 -23.06 6.32 -5.94
CA ASP A 78 -23.86 7.40 -6.52
C ASP A 78 -23.30 7.70 -7.92
N GLY A 79 -24.03 7.25 -8.95
CA GLY A 79 -23.43 7.05 -10.28
C GLY A 79 -22.23 6.12 -10.19
N VAL A 80 -21.07 6.57 -10.66
CA VAL A 80 -19.80 5.80 -10.62
C VAL A 80 -18.98 6.01 -9.35
N ARG A 81 -19.47 6.84 -8.41
CA ARG A 81 -18.71 7.25 -7.22
C ARG A 81 -19.13 6.44 -6.00
N CYS A 82 -18.17 5.78 -5.35
CA CYS A 82 -18.40 5.07 -4.10
C CYS A 82 -18.91 6.03 -3.00
N SER A 83 -19.97 5.62 -2.31
CA SER A 83 -20.61 6.41 -1.24
C SER A 83 -19.72 6.62 -0.02
N ALA A 84 -18.72 5.75 0.21
CA ALA A 84 -17.74 5.91 1.29
C ALA A 84 -16.57 6.84 0.92
N LEU A 85 -16.46 7.29 -0.34
CA LEU A 85 -15.41 8.22 -0.75
C LEU A 85 -15.76 9.64 -0.26
N ALA A 86 -14.87 10.23 0.54
CA ALA A 86 -14.92 11.63 0.93
C ALA A 86 -13.88 12.43 0.12
N GLY A 87 -14.16 13.72 -0.09
CA GLY A 87 -13.27 14.64 -0.82
C GLY A 87 -13.45 14.62 -2.33
N GLU A 88 -12.46 15.17 -3.03
CA GLU A 88 -12.47 15.42 -4.47
C GLU A 88 -11.37 14.63 -5.19
N VAL A 89 -11.79 13.86 -6.20
CA VAL A 89 -10.92 13.02 -7.04
C VAL A 89 -9.82 13.88 -7.69
N GLY A 90 -8.58 13.42 -7.60
CA GLY A 90 -7.40 14.12 -8.13
C GLY A 90 -6.90 15.28 -7.28
N LYS A 91 -7.53 15.60 -6.13
CA LYS A 91 -7.07 16.63 -5.20
C LYS A 91 -6.75 16.06 -3.82
N SER A 92 -7.77 15.59 -3.12
CA SER A 92 -7.64 15.03 -1.78
C SER A 92 -8.90 14.24 -1.47
N THR A 93 -8.71 12.98 -1.09
CA THR A 93 -9.76 12.02 -0.82
C THR A 93 -9.44 11.17 0.39
N ALA A 94 -10.47 10.66 1.05
CA ALA A 94 -10.33 9.68 2.11
C ALA A 94 -11.45 8.64 2.02
N CYS A 95 -11.18 7.41 2.43
CA CYS A 95 -12.21 6.38 2.53
C CYS A 95 -12.82 6.41 3.94
N GLY A 96 -14.12 6.64 4.04
CA GLY A 96 -14.85 6.69 5.31
C GLY A 96 -14.96 5.34 6.04
N ILE A 97 -14.51 4.25 5.43
CA ILE A 97 -14.50 2.89 5.99
C ILE A 97 -13.13 2.20 5.85
N TYR A 98 -12.04 2.98 5.78
CA TYR A 98 -10.72 2.46 5.42
C TYR A 98 -10.28 1.20 6.21
N GLU A 99 -10.57 1.18 7.50
CA GLU A 99 -10.25 0.08 8.42
C GLU A 99 -11.05 -1.20 8.14
N VAL A 100 -12.33 -1.06 7.78
CA VAL A 100 -13.26 -2.17 7.51
C VAL A 100 -13.49 -2.36 6.01
N ARG A 101 -12.53 -1.95 5.18
CA ARG A 101 -12.62 -2.15 3.73
C ARG A 101 -12.83 -3.62 3.40
N PRO A 102 -13.76 -3.94 2.46
CA PRO A 102 -13.91 -5.29 1.92
C PRO A 102 -12.64 -5.70 1.17
N ASP A 103 -12.47 -7.01 0.98
CA ASP A 103 -11.26 -7.56 0.37
C ASP A 103 -11.09 -7.10 -1.08
N VAL A 104 -12.17 -6.93 -1.83
CA VAL A 104 -12.11 -6.35 -3.18
C VAL A 104 -11.54 -4.93 -3.22
N CYS A 105 -11.76 -4.12 -2.17
CA CYS A 105 -11.13 -2.80 -2.05
C CYS A 105 -9.65 -2.88 -1.70
N ARG A 106 -9.21 -3.96 -1.04
CA ARG A 106 -7.81 -4.20 -0.66
C ARG A 106 -7.02 -4.82 -1.80
N ALA A 107 -7.67 -5.62 -2.64
CA ALA A 107 -7.09 -6.22 -3.84
C ALA A 107 -6.64 -5.19 -4.87
N CYS A 108 -7.33 -4.03 -4.93
CA CYS A 108 -6.91 -2.90 -5.77
C CYS A 108 -5.64 -2.24 -5.20
N MET A 109 -4.48 -2.70 -5.66
CA MET A 109 -3.17 -2.20 -5.20
C MET A 109 -2.80 -0.86 -5.86
N PRO A 110 -2.25 0.11 -5.11
CA PRO A 110 -1.72 1.34 -5.68
C PRO A 110 -0.65 1.04 -6.75
N GLY A 111 -0.84 1.57 -7.95
CA GLY A 111 0.05 1.33 -9.09
C GLY A 111 -0.15 0.00 -9.83
N GLY A 112 -1.06 -0.87 -9.38
CA GLY A 112 -1.48 -2.05 -10.14
C GLY A 112 -2.33 -1.69 -11.36
N ASP A 113 -2.57 -2.66 -12.24
CA ASP A 113 -3.25 -2.45 -13.53
C ASP A 113 -4.60 -1.74 -13.39
N ASP A 114 -5.43 -2.17 -12.44
CA ASP A 114 -6.72 -1.55 -12.14
C ASP A 114 -6.59 -0.10 -11.66
N CYS A 115 -5.55 0.19 -10.87
CA CYS A 115 -5.25 1.54 -10.41
C CYS A 115 -4.85 2.44 -11.59
N LEU A 116 -3.98 1.96 -12.48
CA LEU A 116 -3.52 2.71 -13.65
C LEU A 116 -4.66 2.93 -14.64
N MET A 117 -5.53 1.94 -14.83
CA MET A 117 -6.74 2.04 -15.65
C MET A 117 -7.66 3.16 -15.13
N ALA A 118 -7.98 3.14 -13.84
CA ALA A 118 -8.83 4.16 -13.23
C ALA A 118 -8.20 5.55 -13.31
N ARG A 119 -6.91 5.67 -13.00
CA ARG A 119 -6.18 6.95 -13.09
C ARG A 119 -6.20 7.51 -14.51
N LYS A 120 -5.98 6.68 -15.52
CA LYS A 120 -6.05 7.06 -16.93
C LYS A 120 -7.43 7.60 -17.31
N ALA A 121 -8.51 6.95 -16.86
CA ALA A 121 -9.87 7.39 -17.12
C ALA A 121 -10.19 8.77 -16.49
N HIS A 122 -9.53 9.11 -15.38
CA HIS A 122 -9.63 10.41 -14.73
C HIS A 122 -8.57 11.43 -15.19
N GLY A 123 -7.72 11.09 -16.18
CA GLY A 123 -6.66 11.97 -16.67
C GLY A 123 -5.52 12.21 -15.66
N LEU A 124 -5.34 11.30 -14.71
CA LEU A 124 -4.31 11.38 -13.67
C LEU A 124 -2.99 10.70 -14.11
N PRO A 125 -1.83 11.14 -13.60
CA PRO A 125 -0.53 10.55 -13.95
C PRO A 125 -0.46 9.05 -13.60
N THR A 126 0.12 8.22 -14.45
CA THR A 126 0.27 6.76 -14.22
C THR A 126 1.72 6.34 -13.96
N LEU A 127 2.64 7.31 -13.80
CA LEU A 127 4.10 7.15 -13.74
C LEU A 127 4.70 8.11 -12.73
#